data_AF-A0A831P0B5-F1
#
_entry.id   AF-A0A831P0B5-F1
#
_cell.length_a   1.000
_cell.length_b   1.000
_cell.length_c   1.000
_cell.angle_alpha   90.00
_cell.angle_beta   90.00
_cell.angle_gamma   90.00
#
_symmetry.space_group_name_H-M   'P 1'
#
loop_
_entity.id
_entity.type
_entity.pdbx_description
1 polymer ?
#
loop_
_entity_poly.entity_id
_entity_poly.type
_entity_poly.pdbx_seq_one_letter_code
_entity_poly.pdbx_strand_id
1 'polypeptide(L)' 'MLVEMKLQAVSLQQLVDFLRLVESPEKVVAIKRIAIQQNTKEESTLDVIMQVVSLKLATAAAGEQESR' A
#
# COMPACT_ATOMS: atom_id res chain seq x y z
N MET A 1 -9.29 1.22 4.79
CA MET A 1 -9.59 0.56 3.51
C MET A 1 -8.48 -0.42 3.22
N LEU A 2 -8.80 -1.65 2.81
CA LEU A 2 -7.84 -2.67 2.41
C LEU A 2 -7.90 -2.84 0.89
N VAL A 3 -6.74 -2.82 0.23
CA VAL A 3 -6.61 -3.00 -1.22
C VAL A 3 -5.60 -4.11 -1.47
N GLU A 4 -5.93 -5.04 -2.35
CA GLU A 4 -5.00 -6.05 -2.85
C GLU A 4 -4.45 -5.63 -4.21
N MET A 5 -3.14 -5.70 -4.38
CA MET A 5 -2.44 -5.35 -5.61
C MET A 5 -1.60 -6.52 -6.08
N LYS A 6 -1.51 -6.68 -7.41
CA LYS A 6 -0.67 -7.69 -8.06
C LYS A 6 0.27 -6.99 -9.04
N LEU A 7 1.56 -7.19 -8.85
CA LEU A 7 2.62 -6.76 -9.77
C LEU A 7 3.20 -8.01 -10.43
N GLN A 8 3.39 -7.97 -11.74
CA GLN A 8 3.92 -9.10 -12.50
C GLN A 8 5.20 -8.68 -13.19
N ALA A 9 6.17 -9.59 -13.24
CA ALA A 9 7.44 -9.42 -13.94
C ALA A 9 8.14 -8.08 -13.62
N VAL A 10 8.17 -7.70 -12.34
CA VAL A 10 8.89 -6.49 -11.90
C VAL A 10 10.30 -6.85 -11.44
N SER A 11 11.29 -6.02 -11.78
CA SER A 11 12.62 -6.14 -11.18
C SER A 11 12.59 -5.82 -9.68
N LEU A 12 13.59 -6.29 -8.94
CA LEU A 12 13.74 -5.95 -7.52
C LEU A 12 13.82 -4.43 -7.30
N GLN A 13 14.52 -3.71 -8.19
CA GLN A 13 14.63 -2.25 -8.11
C GLN A 13 13.27 -1.57 -8.24
N GLN A 14 12.47 -1.96 -9.25
CA GLN A 14 11.12 -1.43 -9.44
C GLN A 14 10.20 -1.72 -8.25
N LEU A 15 10.32 -2.91 -7.64
CA LEU A 15 9.57 -3.23 -6.43
C LEU A 15 9.96 -2.30 -5.28
N VAL A 16 11.25 -2.10 -5.03
CA VAL A 16 11.74 -1.21 -3.95
C VAL A 16 11.28 0.23 -4.18
N ASP A 17 11.37 0.72 -5.42
CA ASP A 17 10.93 2.08 -5.75
C ASP A 17 9.41 2.23 -5.58
N PHE A 18 8.64 1.21 -5.94
CA PHE A 18 7.19 1.19 -5.71
C PHE A 18 6.84 1.24 -4.22
N LEU A 19 7.51 0.45 -3.38
CA LEU A 19 7.26 0.42 -1.93
C LEU A 19 7.52 1.80 -1.31
N ARG A 20 8.58 2.49 -1.73
CA ARG A 20 8.90 3.86 -1.29
C ARG A 20 7.82 4.87 -1.66
N LEU A 21 7.12 4.68 -2.78
CA LEU A 21 6.05 5.58 -3.22
C LEU A 21 4.71 5.30 -2.51
N VAL A 22 4.43 4.04 -2.18
CA VAL A 22 3.18 3.65 -1.53
C VAL A 22 3.16 4.00 -0.05
N GLU A 23 4.31 3.98 0.62
CA GLU A 23 4.42 4.35 2.03
C GLU A 23 4.31 5.88 2.18
N SER A 24 3.15 6.35 2.66
CA SER A 24 2.92 7.74 3.02
C SER A 24 2.52 7.82 4.50
N PRO A 25 3.40 8.37 5.37
CA PRO A 25 3.09 8.56 6.78
C PRO A 25 1.87 9.46 7.00
N GLU A 26 1.73 10.50 6.18
CA GLU A 26 0.64 11.49 6.26
C GLU A 26 -0.73 10.89 5.94
N LYS A 27 -0.79 9.94 5.00
CA LYS A 27 -2.03 9.27 4.58
C LYS A 27 -2.26 7.94 5.31
N VAL A 28 -1.39 7.60 6.27
CA VAL A 28 -1.42 6.38 7.07
C VAL A 28 -1.62 5.15 6.19
N VAL A 29 -0.81 5.06 5.14
CA VAL A 29 -0.78 3.93 4.21
C VAL A 29 0.31 2.97 4.64
N ALA A 30 -0.06 1.74 4.98
CA ALA A 30 0.84 0.70 5.42
C ALA A 30 0.63 -0.59 4.63
N ILE A 31 1.69 -1.39 4.52
CA ILE A 31 1.61 -2.71 3.91
C ILE A 31 1.26 -3.72 5.00
N LYS A 32 0.11 -4.38 4.84
CA LYS A 32 -0.37 -5.41 5.75
C LYS A 32 0.31 -6.76 5.48
N ARG A 33 0.51 -7.09 4.20
CA ARG A 33 1.12 -8.35 3.76
C ARG A 33 1.76 -8.17 2.39
N ILE A 34 2.88 -8.84 2.17
CA ILE A 34 3.51 -8.96 0.86
C ILE A 34 3.96 -10.41 0.65
N ALA A 35 3.73 -10.94 -0.55
CA ALA A 35 4.22 -12.23 -1.01
C ALA A 35 4.97 -12.00 -2.32
N ILE A 36 6.21 -12.46 -2.37
CA ILE A 36 7.13 -12.26 -3.50
C ILE A 36 7.52 -13.65 -4.02
N GLN A 37 7.42 -13.85 -5.32
CA GLN A 37 7.81 -15.09 -5.99
C GLN A 37 8.70 -14.75 -7.17
N GLN A 38 9.68 -15.61 -7.46
CA GLN A 38 10.47 -15.49 -8.66
C GLN A 38 9.57 -15.78 -9.88
N ASN A 39 9.64 -14.93 -10.90
CA ASN A 39 8.92 -15.16 -12.12
C ASN A 39 9.54 -16.36 -12.86
N THR A 40 8.70 -17.29 -13.31
CA THR A 40 9.15 -18.54 -13.97
C THR A 40 9.32 -18.41 -15.47
N LYS A 41 8.90 -17.28 -16.05
CA LYS A 41 8.90 -17.01 -17.50
C LYS A 41 9.95 -15.98 -17.91
N GLU A 42 10.30 -15.07 -17.02
CA GLU A 42 11.25 -13.99 -17.28
C GLU A 42 12.32 -13.96 -16.20
N GLU A 43 13.59 -14.09 -16.62
CA GLU A 43 14.71 -14.13 -15.69
C GLU A 43 14.86 -12.80 -14.95
N SER A 44 15.29 -12.87 -13.69
CA SER A 44 15.56 -11.69 -12.84
C SER A 44 14.35 -10.79 -12.57
N THR A 45 13.13 -11.28 -12.79
CA THR A 45 11.89 -10.57 -12.43
C THR A 45 11.10 -11.32 -11.35
N LEU A 46 10.18 -10.59 -10.72
CA LEU A 46 9.41 -11.01 -9.56
C LEU A 46 7.92 -10.80 -9.82
N ASP A 47 7.12 -11.76 -9.35
CA ASP A 47 5.67 -11.59 -9.21
C ASP A 47 5.36 -11.30 -7.74
N VAL A 48 4.59 -10.25 -7.48
CA VAL A 48 4.31 -9.76 -6.13
C VAL A 48 2.82 -9.60 -5.92
N ILE A 49 2.32 -10.18 -4.84
CA ILE A 49 0.97 -9.91 -4.34
C ILE A 49 1.10 -9.18 -3.02
N MET A 50 0.46 -8.01 -2.90
CA MET A 50 0.51 -7.22 -1.68
C MET A 50 -0.87 -6.74 -1.24
N GLN A 51 -1.02 -6.60 0.06
CA GLN A 51 -2.20 -6.03 0.70
C GLN A 51 -1.81 -4.73 1.38
N VAL A 52 -2.42 -3.65 0.93
CA VAL A 52 -2.18 -2.29 1.44
C VAL A 52 -3.39 -1.86 2.25
N VAL A 53 -3.15 -1.30 3.43
CA VAL A 53 -4.18 -0.72 4.29
C VAL A 53 -3.96 0.78 4.40
N SER A 54 -5.01 1.55 4.13
CA SER A 54 -5.03 2.99 4.37
C SER A 54 -6.03 3.29 5.48
N LEU A 55 -5.60 4.01 6.51
CA LEU A 55 -6.48 4.49 7.57
C LEU A 55 -6.96 5.90 7.22
N LYS A 56 -8.27 6.11 7.25
CA LYS A 56 -8.80 7.48 7.29
C LYS A 56 -8.72 7.91 8.75
N LEU A 57 -8.01 8.99 9.05
CA LEU A 57 -8.23 9.67 10.32
C LEU A 57 -9.70 10.05 10.35
N ALA A 58 -10.46 9.51 11.29
CA ALA A 58 -11.77 10.03 11.59
C ALA A 58 -11.57 11.48 12.02
N THR A 59 -12.01 12.43 11.20
CA THR A 59 -12.12 13.82 11.62
C THR A 59 -13.14 13.82 12.75
N ALA A 60 -12.65 13.87 13.98
CA ALA A 60 -13.51 14.08 15.14
C ALA A 60 -14.27 15.38 14.90
N ALA A 61 -15.60 15.30 14.89
CA ALA A 61 -16.48 16.44 14.73
C ALA A 61 -16.11 17.52 15.76
N ALA A 62 -15.67 18.67 15.27
CA ALA A 62 -15.46 19.87 16.05
C ALA A 62 -16.59 20.85 15.76
N GLY A 63 -17.45 21.11 16.76
CA GLY A 63 -18.53 22.12 16.77
C GLY A 63 -19.73 21.73 15.90
N GLU A 64 -20.99 21.82 16.30
CA GLU A 64 -21.65 22.82 17.13
C GLU A 64 -22.72 22.14 18.01
N GLN A 65 -22.46 22.04 19.32
CA GLN A 65 -23.53 22.27 20.30
C GLN A 65 -23.50 23.76 20.60
N GLU A 66 -24.06 24.55 19.68
CA GLU A 66 -24.27 25.97 19.89
C GLU A 66 -25.76 26.24 20.09
N SER A 67 -26.09 26.56 21.35
CA SER A 67 -27.09 27.54 21.77
C SER A 67 -28.60 27.25 21.63
N ARG A 68 -29.20 27.11 22.83
CA ARG A 68 -30.57 27.50 23.28
C ARG A 68 -31.73 26.53 23.05
#